data_AF-A0A7Y2NVR6-F1
#
_entry.id   AF-A0A7Y2NVR6-F1
#
_cell.length_a   1.000
_cell.length_b   1.000
_cell.length_c   1.000
_cell.angle_alpha   90.00
_cell.angle_beta   90.00
_cell.angle_gamma   90.00
#
_symmetry.space_group_name_H-M   'P 1'
#
loop_
_entity.id
_entity.type
_entity.pdbx_description
1 polymer ?
#
loop_
_entity_poly.entity_id
_entity_poly.type
_entity_poly.pdbx_seq_one_letter_code
_entity_poly.pdbx_strand_id
1 'polypeptide(L)'
;MRPFEVMELRLYSSGGKFWLGARSVSGGELSLQPVLGPLTSNGLELAYFNAAGNPTGNPNSVRSIRVAIRGVTDQLIRGPAGTGPTGYVQDSLITTVSLRNAPIP
;
A
#
# COMPACT_ATOMS: atom_id res chain seq x y z
N MET A 1 -5.48 17.16 23.31
CA MET A 1 -5.26 15.75 22.87
C MET A 1 -5.88 15.60 21.48
N ARG A 2 -5.13 15.14 20.48
CA ARG A 2 -5.71 14.80 19.17
C ARG A 2 -6.16 13.33 19.22
N PRO A 3 -7.38 12.97 18.82
CA PRO A 3 -7.90 11.60 18.96
C PRO A 3 -7.39 10.64 17.88
N PHE A 4 -6.43 11.05 17.05
CA PHE A 4 -5.95 10.28 15.90
C PHE A 4 -4.43 10.19 15.87
N GLU A 5 -3.96 9.07 15.36
CA GLU A 5 -2.55 8.78 15.11
C GLU A 5 -2.19 9.14 13.66
N VAL A 6 -1.07 9.82 13.47
CA VAL A 6 -0.52 10.12 12.15
C VAL A 6 0.41 8.98 11.75
N MET A 7 0.00 8.20 10.76
CA MET A 7 0.76 7.09 10.20
C MET A 7 1.45 7.49 8.90
N GLU A 8 2.67 7.00 8.68
CA GLU A 8 3.30 6.96 7.36
C GLU A 8 3.21 5.53 6.82
N LEU A 9 2.65 5.39 5.62
CA LEU A 9 2.68 4.17 4.82
C LEU A 9 3.62 4.39 3.64
N ARG A 10 4.55 3.46 3.41
CA ARG A 10 5.54 3.61 2.34
C ARG A 10 5.98 2.28 1.77
N LEU A 11 6.13 2.22 0.45
CA LEU A 11 6.86 1.13 -0.20
C LEU A 11 8.36 1.35 0.02
N TYR A 12 9.06 0.40 0.63
CA TYR A 12 10.49 0.50 0.86
C TYR A 12 11.22 -0.80 0.50
N SER A 13 12.49 -0.66 0.13
CA SER A 13 13.36 -1.81 -0.18
C SER A 13 14.15 -2.23 1.05
N SER A 14 14.18 -3.53 1.32
CA SER A 14 15.03 -4.15 2.34
C SER A 14 15.34 -5.59 1.95
N GLY A 15 16.61 -6.00 2.07
CA GLY A 15 17.05 -7.35 1.71
C GLY A 15 16.83 -7.69 0.23
N GLY A 16 16.88 -6.69 -0.66
CA GLY A 16 16.64 -6.87 -2.10
C GLY A 16 15.17 -7.08 -2.49
N LYS A 17 14.23 -6.95 -1.54
CA LYS A 17 12.79 -7.08 -1.76
C LYS A 17 12.08 -5.79 -1.35
N PHE A 18 10.89 -5.56 -1.90
CA PHE A 18 10.05 -4.42 -1.53
C PHE A 18 8.98 -4.83 -0.54
N TRP A 19 8.68 -3.92 0.38
CA TRP A 19 7.74 -4.13 1.48
C TRP A 19 6.86 -2.91 1.64
N LEU A 20 5.59 -3.12 1.96
CA LEU A 20 4.75 -2.07 2.53
C LEU A 20 5.17 -1.90 3.99
N GLY A 21 5.76 -0.75 4.28
CA GLY A 21 6.11 -0.36 5.63
C GLY A 21 5.05 0.55 6.25
N ALA A 22 4.92 0.48 7.56
CA ALA A 22 4.18 1.46 8.35
C ALA A 22 5.04 1.96 9.51
N ARG A 23 4.81 3.21 9.91
CA ARG A 23 5.29 3.75 11.19
C ARG A 23 4.35 4.82 11.72
N SER A 24 4.31 4.96 13.04
CA SER A 24 3.66 6.05 13.74
C SER A 24 4.55 7.29 13.75
N VAL A 25 4.18 8.29 12.97
CA VAL A 25 4.85 9.60 12.98
C VAL A 25 4.54 10.35 14.27
N SER A 26 3.28 10.30 14.72
CA SER A 26 2.88 10.95 15.98
C SER A 26 3.37 10.22 17.22
N GLY A 27 3.63 8.90 17.13
CA GLY A 27 4.21 8.10 18.19
C GLY A 27 5.74 8.18 18.28
N GLY A 28 6.39 8.86 17.32
CA GLY A 28 7.85 9.03 17.31
C GLY A 28 8.63 7.82 16.81
N GLU A 29 7.99 6.89 16.09
CA GLU A 29 8.69 5.74 15.52
C GLU A 29 9.67 6.19 14.43
N LEU A 30 10.93 5.77 14.56
CA LEU A 30 12.00 6.20 13.65
C LEU A 30 12.09 5.33 12.39
N SER A 31 11.80 4.04 12.51
CA SER A 31 11.95 3.07 11.42
C SER A 31 10.59 2.58 10.92
N LEU A 32 10.47 2.40 9.61
CA LEU A 32 9.35 1.64 9.05
C LEU A 32 9.44 0.17 9.44
N GLN A 33 8.33 -0.37 9.93
CA GLN A 33 8.19 -1.81 10.16
C GLN A 33 7.48 -2.45 8.97
N PRO A 34 7.91 -3.63 8.51
CA PRO A 34 7.25 -4.33 7.43
C PRO A 34 5.86 -4.79 7.87
N VAL A 35 4.84 -4.45 7.08
CA VAL A 35 3.45 -4.87 7.29
C VAL A 35 3.05 -5.94 6.29
N LEU A 36 3.50 -5.81 5.04
CA LEU A 36 3.16 -6.74 3.95
C LEU A 36 4.28 -6.81 2.91
N GLY A 37 4.51 -8.01 2.37
CA GLY A 37 5.35 -8.24 1.20
C GLY A 37 5.74 -9.71 1.05
N PRO A 38 6.60 -10.03 0.07
CA PRO A 38 7.23 -9.10 -0.86
C PRO A 38 6.27 -8.48 -1.88
N LEU A 39 6.60 -7.26 -2.29
CA LEU A 39 5.90 -6.51 -3.31
C LEU A 39 6.80 -6.28 -4.53
N THR A 40 6.19 -5.91 -5.65
CA THR A 40 6.93 -5.38 -6.81
C THR A 40 7.49 -3.98 -6.50
N SER A 41 8.40 -3.48 -7.35
CA SER A 41 9.00 -2.14 -7.18
C SER A 41 7.99 -1.00 -7.31
N ASN A 42 6.83 -1.24 -7.92
CA ASN A 42 5.66 -0.36 -7.97
C ASN A 42 4.47 -0.99 -7.21
N GLY A 43 4.77 -1.73 -6.15
CA GLY A 43 3.83 -2.60 -5.44
C GLY A 43 2.80 -1.91 -4.57
N LEU A 44 2.88 -0.58 -4.42
CA LEU A 44 1.90 0.24 -3.72
C LEU A 44 1.55 1.44 -4.60
N GLU A 45 0.25 1.67 -4.78
CA GLU A 45 -0.28 2.88 -5.39
C GLU A 45 -1.49 3.35 -4.58
N LEU A 46 -1.47 4.63 -4.19
CA LEU A 46 -2.58 5.30 -3.53
C LEU A 46 -3.10 6.40 -4.46
N ALA A 47 -4.36 6.29 -4.87
CA ALA A 47 -5.03 7.31 -5.64
C ALA A 47 -6.17 7.92 -4.81
N TYR A 48 -6.23 9.24 -4.78
CA TYR A 48 -7.14 10.01 -3.93
C TYR A 48 -8.21 10.69 -4.77
N PHE A 49 -9.46 10.55 -4.37
CA PHE A 49 -10.60 11.08 -5.11
C PHE A 49 -11.47 11.97 -4.24
N ASN A 50 -12.05 13.01 -4.86
CA ASN A 50 -12.99 13.90 -4.21
C ASN A 50 -14.43 13.36 -4.20
N ALA A 51 -15.38 14.14 -3.66
CA ALA A 51 -16.79 13.74 -3.56
C ALA A 51 -17.45 13.43 -4.92
N ALA A 52 -16.96 14.03 -6.00
CA ALA A 52 -17.43 13.80 -7.36
C ALA A 52 -16.71 12.62 -8.05
N GLY A 53 -15.80 11.93 -7.36
CA GLY A 53 -15.00 10.84 -7.92
C GLY A 53 -13.83 11.28 -8.79
N ASN A 54 -13.46 12.57 -8.80
CA ASN A 54 -12.31 13.07 -9.56
C ASN A 54 -11.01 12.98 -8.74
N PRO A 55 -9.86 12.67 -9.36
CA PRO A 55 -8.56 12.71 -8.69
C PRO A 55 -8.30 14.07 -8.04
N THR A 56 -7.75 14.08 -6.83
CA THR A 56 -7.43 15.31 -6.11
C THR A 56 -6.09 15.21 -5.39
N GLY A 57 -5.29 16.28 -5.50
CA GLY A 57 -4.11 16.50 -4.66
C GLY A 57 -4.40 17.28 -3.38
N ASN A 58 -5.62 17.85 -3.23
CA ASN A 58 -6.03 18.58 -2.04
C ASN A 58 -6.47 17.60 -0.94
N PRO A 59 -5.74 17.48 0.20
CA PRO A 59 -6.08 16.54 1.28
C PRO A 59 -7.46 16.79 1.91
N ASN A 60 -7.91 18.04 1.96
CA ASN A 60 -9.21 18.40 2.55
C ASN A 60 -10.39 17.95 1.67
N SER A 61 -10.15 17.74 0.38
CA SER A 61 -11.17 17.32 -0.58
C SER A 61 -11.28 15.80 -0.73
N VAL A 62 -10.38 15.02 -0.13
CA VAL A 62 -10.37 13.55 -0.26
C VAL A 62 -11.64 12.96 0.36
N ARG A 63 -12.29 12.05 -0.36
CA ARG A 63 -13.49 11.30 0.07
C ARG A 63 -13.36 9.80 -0.13
N SER A 64 -12.54 9.35 -1.06
CA SER A 64 -12.16 7.95 -1.17
C SER A 64 -10.70 7.79 -1.58
N ILE A 65 -10.15 6.63 -1.23
CA ILE A 65 -8.79 6.23 -1.58
C ILE A 65 -8.90 4.89 -2.31
N ARG A 66 -8.39 4.82 -3.54
CA ARG A 66 -8.13 3.54 -4.20
C ARG A 66 -6.73 3.08 -3.82
N VAL A 67 -6.66 1.90 -3.25
CA VAL A 67 -5.41 1.24 -2.86
C VAL A 67 -5.18 0.10 -3.83
N ALA A 68 -4.07 0.16 -4.57
CA ALA A 68 -3.59 -0.96 -5.36
C ALA A 68 -2.32 -1.53 -4.74
N ILE A 69 -2.33 -2.84 -4.52
CA ILE A 69 -1.20 -3.63 -4.04
C ILE A 69 -0.81 -4.62 -5.13
N ARG A 70 0.48 -4.69 -5.46
CA ARG A 70 1.02 -5.67 -6.43
C ARG A 70 2.09 -6.50 -5.74
N GLY A 71 1.69 -7.70 -5.33
CA GLY A 71 2.51 -8.65 -4.60
C GLY A 71 3.38 -9.49 -5.53
N VAL A 72 4.42 -10.06 -4.95
CA VAL A 72 5.24 -11.10 -5.59
C VAL A 72 5.56 -12.17 -4.56
N THR A 73 5.63 -13.42 -4.99
CA THR A 73 5.94 -14.53 -4.09
C THR A 73 7.31 -14.34 -3.43
N ASP A 74 7.46 -14.79 -2.19
CA ASP A 74 8.73 -14.64 -1.47
C ASP A 74 9.84 -15.53 -2.03
N GLN A 75 9.44 -16.65 -2.62
CA GLN A 75 10.29 -17.66 -3.23
C GLN A 75 9.82 -17.98 -4.64
N LEU A 76 10.70 -18.65 -5.40
CA LEU A 76 10.37 -19.21 -6.70
C LEU A 76 9.28 -20.29 -6.52
N ILE A 77 8.21 -20.17 -7.28
CA ILE A 77 7.19 -21.21 -7.36
C ILE A 77 7.49 -22.09 -8.55
N ARG A 78 7.34 -23.41 -8.39
CA ARG A 78 7.40 -24.37 -9.49
C ARG A 78 6.12 -24.29 -10.31
N GLY A 79 6.26 -24.30 -11.63
CA GLY A 79 5.11 -24.43 -12.51
C GLY A 79 4.30 -25.70 -12.25
N PRO A 80 3.05 -25.77 -12.74
CA PRO A 80 2.17 -26.93 -12.56
C PRO A 80 2.87 -28.23 -12.96
N ALA A 81 2.69 -29.28 -12.15
CA ALA A 81 3.25 -30.62 -12.36
C ALA A 81 4.79 -30.73 -12.47
N GLY A 82 5.55 -29.74 -11.99
CA GLY A 82 7.02 -29.82 -11.91
C GLY A 82 7.75 -29.74 -13.25
N THR A 83 7.03 -29.44 -14.34
CA THR A 83 7.54 -29.35 -15.71
C THR A 83 7.65 -27.92 -16.24
N GLY A 84 7.14 -26.93 -15.49
CA GLY A 84 7.19 -25.51 -15.88
C GLY A 84 8.38 -24.75 -15.28
N PRO A 85 8.76 -23.60 -15.88
CA PRO A 85 9.82 -22.75 -15.38
C PRO A 85 9.55 -22.30 -13.93
N THR A 86 10.59 -22.32 -13.10
CA THR A 86 10.53 -21.75 -11.74
C THR A 86 10.63 -20.24 -11.83
N GLY A 87 9.65 -19.56 -11.26
CA GLY A 87 9.57 -18.11 -11.32
C GLY A 87 8.88 -17.52 -10.10
N TYR A 88 9.10 -16.24 -9.90
CA TYR A 88 8.29 -15.45 -8.99
C TYR A 88 6.91 -15.21 -9.61
N VAL A 89 5.85 -15.48 -8.87
CA VAL A 89 4.47 -15.23 -9.32
C VAL A 89 4.01 -13.90 -8.74
N GLN A 90 3.31 -13.12 -9.54
CA GLN A 90 2.74 -11.84 -9.14
C GLN A 90 1.22 -11.92 -9.10
N ASP A 91 0.63 -11.17 -8.18
CA ASP A 91 -0.81 -10.95 -8.11
C ASP A 91 -1.10 -9.53 -7.63
N SER A 92 -2.33 -9.06 -7.84
CA SER A 92 -2.74 -7.72 -7.47
C SER A 92 -4.10 -7.67 -6.79
N LEU A 93 -4.19 -6.78 -5.80
CA LEU A 93 -5.43 -6.42 -5.13
C LEU A 93 -5.70 -4.94 -5.37
N ILE A 94 -6.92 -4.62 -5.76
CA ILE A 94 -7.41 -3.23 -5.80
C ILE A 94 -8.63 -3.14 -4.91
N THR A 95 -8.61 -2.20 -3.97
CA THR A 95 -9.75 -1.90 -3.09
C THR A 95 -9.98 -0.40 -3.00
N THR A 96 -11.22 -0.02 -2.70
CA THR A 96 -11.59 1.38 -2.49
C THR A 96 -12.10 1.56 -1.06
N VAL A 97 -11.49 2.51 -0.35
CA VAL A 97 -11.86 2.89 1.01
C VAL A 97 -12.57 4.24 0.95
N SER A 98 -13.81 4.30 1.45
CA SER A 98 -14.59 5.54 1.57
C SER A 98 -14.40 6.18 2.96
N LEU A 99 -14.17 7.48 3.01
CA LEU A 99 -13.91 8.23 4.24
C LEU A 99 -15.21 8.88 4.72
N ARG A 100 -15.73 8.45 5.88
CA ARG A 100 -16.98 8.97 6.47
C ARG A 100 -16.81 10.33 7.15
N ASN A 101 -15.63 10.64 7.69
CA ASN A 101 -15.36 11.86 8.48
C ASN A 101 -14.39 12.83 7.78
N ALA A 102 -14.43 12.90 6.46
CA ALA A 102 -13.54 13.80 5.74
C ALA A 102 -13.95 15.27 5.97
N PRO A 103 -12.99 16.21 6.15
CA PRO A 103 -13.31 17.61 6.44
C PRO A 103 -14.28 18.18 5.41
N ILE A 104 -15.39 18.77 5.89
CA ILE A 104 -16.32 19.51 5.03
C ILE A 104 -15.61 20.83 4.68
N PRO A 105 -15.50 21.19 3.39
CA PRO A 105 -14.89 22.46 2.98
C PRO A 105 -15.67 23.67 3.48
#